data_AF-A0A1F3BPD2-F1
#
_entry.id   AF-A0A1F3BPD2-F1
#
_cell.length_a   1.000
_cell.length_b   1.000
_cell.length_c   1.000
_cell.angle_alpha   90.00
_cell.angle_beta   90.00
_cell.angle_gamma   90.00
#
_symmetry.space_group_name_H-M   'P 1'
#
loop_
_entity.id
_entity.type
_entity.pdbx_description
1 polymer ?
#
loop_
_entity_poly.entity_id
_entity_poly.type
_entity_poly.pdbx_seq_one_letter_code
_entity_poly.pdbx_strand_id
1 'polypeptide(L)'
;MARDGFLARLSNLWRGFLSLWISGLEKEHPEIAYENAINGMIEKYSALKKATAAIIRRREDIEARLKSSKAELAQVGQDLDAAVATSQDDLGVMLIQKKTQLSTDVAELEGEMQAAVKDAESAKASLIQVQGEIRKLKAEKDNMLAKMASANARLRIQEQLEGLSVDAEVKALDNVREHIHNIVAESNLGKEIQESSLDQRLAQLRQQGGEANARQELERLKAAATAKKAQTKTM
;
A
#
# COMPACT_ATOMS: atom_id res chain seq x y z
N MET A 1 -15.50 -7.46 -42.25
CA MET A 1 -14.44 -7.75 -41.24
C MET A 1 -13.76 -6.46 -40.71
N ALA A 2 -14.49 -5.36 -40.50
CA ALA A 2 -13.92 -4.08 -40.02
C ALA A 2 -14.28 -3.74 -38.56
N ARG A 3 -15.13 -4.54 -37.91
CA ARG A 3 -15.71 -4.28 -36.58
C ARG A 3 -14.77 -4.59 -35.40
N ASP A 4 -13.85 -5.54 -35.58
CA ASP A 4 -12.93 -5.95 -34.50
C ASP A 4 -11.73 -5.00 -34.37
N GLY A 5 -11.50 -4.12 -35.34
CA GLY A 5 -10.35 -3.23 -35.36
C GLY A 5 -10.44 -2.07 -34.36
N PHE A 6 -11.60 -1.39 -34.26
CA PHE A 6 -11.71 -0.19 -33.42
C PHE A 6 -11.68 -0.51 -31.93
N LEU A 7 -12.46 -1.52 -31.50
CA LEU A 7 -12.47 -1.96 -30.09
C LEU A 7 -11.14 -2.60 -29.69
N ALA A 8 -10.51 -3.39 -30.56
CA ALA A 8 -9.17 -3.93 -30.30
C ALA A 8 -8.13 -2.80 -30.21
N ARG A 9 -8.16 -1.83 -31.11
CA ARG A 9 -7.27 -0.65 -31.07
C ARG A 9 -7.49 0.17 -29.81
N LEU A 10 -8.74 0.39 -29.39
CA LEU A 10 -9.06 1.11 -28.16
C LEU A 10 -8.57 0.34 -26.92
N SER A 11 -8.78 -0.98 -26.89
CA SER A 11 -8.32 -1.85 -25.80
C SER A 11 -6.79 -1.95 -25.72
N ASN A 12 -6.10 -1.96 -26.86
CA ASN A 12 -4.64 -2.02 -26.95
C ASN A 12 -4.01 -0.67 -26.57
N LEU A 13 -4.63 0.45 -26.97
CA LEU A 13 -4.24 1.80 -26.53
C LEU A 13 -4.39 1.92 -25.00
N TRP A 14 -5.47 1.33 -24.45
CA TRP A 14 -5.74 1.30 -23.02
C TRP A 14 -4.74 0.45 -22.23
N ARG A 15 -4.43 -0.77 -22.70
CA ARG A 15 -3.43 -1.67 -22.07
C ARG A 15 -2.03 -1.07 -22.12
N GLY A 16 -1.66 -0.46 -23.25
CA GLY A 16 -0.37 0.23 -23.39
C GLY A 16 -0.23 1.41 -22.43
N PHE A 17 -1.29 2.19 -22.23
CA PHE A 17 -1.28 3.33 -21.31
C PHE A 17 -1.19 2.90 -19.83
N LEU A 18 -1.94 1.88 -19.41
CA LEU A 18 -1.85 1.35 -18.05
C LEU A 18 -0.45 0.76 -17.76
N SER A 19 0.13 0.05 -18.74
CA SER A 19 1.48 -0.50 -18.64
C SER A 19 2.56 0.57 -18.47
N LEU A 20 2.44 1.71 -19.18
CA LEU A 20 3.43 2.79 -19.11
C LEU A 20 3.35 3.57 -17.79
N TRP A 21 2.16 3.71 -17.21
CA TRP A 21 1.96 4.51 -16.00
C TRP A 21 2.22 3.73 -14.69
N ILE A 22 1.98 2.40 -14.68
CA ILE A 22 2.35 1.51 -13.57
C ILE A 22 3.89 1.43 -13.41
N SER A 23 4.66 1.76 -14.45
CA SER A 23 6.10 1.51 -14.50
C SER A 23 6.98 2.55 -13.78
N GLY A 24 6.46 3.52 -13.02
CA GLY A 24 7.37 4.51 -12.43
C GLY A 24 6.83 5.57 -11.48
N LEU A 25 5.78 5.30 -10.68
CA LEU A 25 5.33 6.23 -9.64
C LEU A 25 5.61 5.65 -8.25
N GLU A 26 6.38 6.42 -7.48
CA GLU A 26 7.05 6.07 -6.25
C GLU A 26 6.19 5.32 -5.23
N LYS A 27 6.82 4.32 -4.61
CA LYS A 27 6.27 3.48 -3.53
C LYS A 27 5.89 4.27 -2.25
N GLU A 28 6.18 5.58 -2.19
CA GLU A 28 5.97 6.40 -1.00
C GLU A 28 4.53 6.95 -0.87
N HIS A 29 3.80 7.15 -1.97
CA HIS A 29 2.43 7.72 -1.93
C HIS A 29 1.44 7.01 -2.87
N PRO A 30 1.01 5.77 -2.54
CA PRO A 30 0.08 5.00 -3.37
C PRO A 30 -1.28 5.70 -3.55
N GLU A 31 -1.71 6.52 -2.57
CA GLU A 31 -2.94 7.30 -2.67
C GLU A 31 -2.93 8.26 -3.87
N ILE A 32 -1.86 9.04 -4.03
CA ILE A 32 -1.71 10.03 -5.09
C ILE A 32 -1.69 9.35 -6.46
N ALA A 33 -1.04 8.18 -6.55
CA ALA A 33 -1.06 7.37 -7.76
C ALA A 33 -2.52 7.00 -8.14
N TYR A 34 -3.27 6.39 -7.23
CA TYR A 34 -4.67 6.02 -7.50
C TYR A 34 -5.52 7.24 -7.89
N GLU A 35 -5.36 8.38 -7.20
CA GLU A 35 -6.11 9.60 -7.52
C GLU A 35 -5.80 10.13 -8.91
N ASN A 36 -4.53 10.17 -9.29
CA ASN A 36 -4.12 10.59 -10.64
C ASN A 36 -4.68 9.66 -11.71
N ALA A 37 -4.64 8.34 -11.50
CA ALA A 37 -5.23 7.38 -12.43
C ALA A 37 -6.75 7.54 -12.55
N ILE A 38 -7.45 7.70 -11.43
CA ILE A 38 -8.91 7.92 -11.40
C ILE A 38 -9.27 9.23 -12.09
N ASN A 39 -8.53 10.31 -11.85
CA ASN A 39 -8.79 11.61 -12.47
C ASN A 39 -8.56 11.56 -13.99
N GLY A 40 -7.46 10.96 -14.44
CA GLY A 40 -7.23 10.76 -15.88
C GLY A 40 -8.30 9.90 -16.54
N MET A 41 -8.82 8.90 -15.82
CA MET A 41 -9.95 8.09 -16.26
C MET A 41 -11.27 8.88 -16.35
N ILE A 42 -11.54 9.76 -15.39
CA ILE A 42 -12.72 10.64 -15.38
C ILE A 42 -12.66 11.63 -16.55
N GLU A 43 -11.49 12.19 -16.83
CA GLU A 43 -11.30 13.08 -17.98
C GLU A 43 -11.57 12.36 -19.30
N LYS A 44 -11.02 11.15 -19.48
CA LYS A 44 -11.30 10.30 -20.65
C LYS A 44 -12.77 9.93 -20.75
N TYR A 45 -13.43 9.63 -19.64
CA TYR A 45 -14.87 9.37 -19.61
C TYR A 45 -15.67 10.60 -20.07
N SER A 46 -15.28 11.81 -19.66
CA SER A 46 -15.89 13.06 -20.11
C SER A 46 -15.74 13.26 -21.62
N ALA A 47 -14.54 13.03 -22.16
CA ALA A 47 -14.29 13.08 -23.61
C ALA A 47 -15.12 12.04 -24.37
N LEU A 48 -15.14 10.80 -23.89
CA LEU A 48 -15.93 9.70 -24.48
C LEU A 48 -17.43 9.99 -24.44
N LYS A 49 -17.93 10.60 -23.36
CA LYS A 49 -19.33 11.02 -23.24
C LYS A 49 -19.69 12.05 -24.30
N LYS A 50 -18.83 13.05 -24.56
CA LYS A 50 -19.03 14.05 -25.62
C LYS A 50 -19.05 13.40 -27.01
N ALA A 51 -18.09 12.51 -27.30
CA ALA A 51 -18.04 11.79 -28.57
C ALA A 51 -19.28 10.90 -28.77
N THR A 52 -19.71 10.19 -27.72
CA THR A 52 -20.93 9.37 -27.74
C THR A 52 -22.16 10.21 -28.02
N ALA A 53 -22.28 11.40 -27.43
CA ALA A 53 -23.38 12.33 -27.71
C ALA A 53 -23.39 12.79 -29.18
N ALA A 54 -22.23 13.06 -29.77
CA ALA A 54 -22.14 13.42 -31.19
C ALA A 54 -22.59 12.27 -32.11
N ILE A 55 -22.24 11.02 -31.79
CA ILE A 55 -22.69 9.83 -32.52
C ILE A 55 -24.21 9.64 -32.41
N ILE A 56 -24.77 9.82 -31.21
CA ILE A 56 -26.21 9.73 -30.97
C ILE A 56 -26.96 10.81 -31.76
N ARG A 57 -26.46 12.05 -31.77
CA ARG A 57 -27.05 13.12 -32.57
C ARG A 57 -27.02 12.81 -34.05
N ARG A 58 -25.89 12.33 -34.59
CA ARG A 58 -25.80 11.92 -36.00
C ARG A 58 -26.83 10.85 -36.35
N ARG A 59 -27.04 9.86 -35.46
CA ARG A 59 -28.09 8.85 -35.65
C ARG A 59 -29.48 9.48 -35.70
N GLU A 60 -29.78 10.40 -34.80
CA GLU A 60 -31.07 11.12 -34.77
C GLU A 60 -31.29 11.99 -36.02
N ASP A 61 -30.23 12.65 -36.51
CA ASP A 61 -30.27 13.44 -37.75
C ASP A 61 -30.56 12.54 -38.97
N ILE A 62 -29.93 11.37 -39.06
CA ILE A 62 -30.18 10.38 -40.14
C ILE A 62 -31.61 9.84 -40.04
N GLU A 63 -32.08 9.53 -38.82
CA GLU A 63 -33.44 9.06 -38.58
C GLU A 63 -34.48 10.08 -39.04
N ALA A 64 -34.27 11.36 -38.72
CA ALA A 64 -35.15 12.45 -39.13
C ALA A 64 -35.18 12.61 -40.66
N ARG A 65 -34.02 12.56 -41.33
CA ARG A 65 -33.91 12.61 -42.79
C ARG A 65 -34.61 11.42 -43.44
N LEU A 66 -34.36 10.21 -42.95
CA LEU A 66 -35.00 8.99 -43.45
C LEU A 66 -36.53 9.06 -43.32
N LYS A 67 -37.03 9.55 -42.18
CA LYS A 67 -38.47 9.75 -41.97
C LYS A 67 -39.04 10.76 -42.97
N SER A 68 -38.35 11.88 -43.19
CA SER A 68 -38.77 12.91 -44.15
C SER A 68 -38.80 12.36 -45.58
N SER A 69 -37.73 11.71 -46.05
CA SER A 69 -37.66 11.13 -47.40
C SER A 69 -38.70 10.03 -47.62
N LYS A 70 -38.99 9.20 -46.60
CA LYS A 70 -40.07 8.21 -46.67
C LYS A 70 -41.45 8.84 -46.80
N ALA A 71 -41.71 9.92 -46.06
CA ALA A 71 -42.96 10.66 -46.16
C ALA A 71 -43.12 11.31 -47.54
N GLU A 72 -42.06 11.94 -48.06
CA GLU A 72 -42.07 12.52 -49.40
C GLU A 72 -42.25 11.47 -50.49
N LEU A 73 -41.57 10.32 -50.38
CA LEU A 73 -41.73 9.20 -51.32
C LEU A 73 -43.18 8.69 -51.34
N ALA A 74 -43.82 8.59 -50.18
CA ALA A 74 -45.23 8.20 -50.08
C ALA A 74 -46.15 9.23 -50.74
N GLN A 75 -45.91 10.52 -50.51
CA GLN A 75 -46.69 11.60 -51.14
C GLN A 75 -46.53 11.60 -52.67
N VAL A 76 -45.30 11.51 -53.17
CA VAL A 76 -45.01 11.41 -54.61
C VAL A 76 -45.67 10.18 -55.23
N GLY A 77 -45.78 9.08 -54.47
CA GLY A 77 -46.54 7.91 -54.89
C GLY A 77 -48.02 8.22 -55.11
N GLN A 78 -48.66 8.90 -54.16
CA GLN A 78 -50.08 9.31 -54.28
C GLN A 78 -50.29 10.30 -55.42
N ASP A 79 -49.39 11.28 -55.56
CA ASP A 79 -49.47 12.28 -56.63
C ASP A 79 -49.33 11.62 -58.02
N LEU A 80 -48.47 10.60 -58.14
CA LEU A 80 -48.31 9.81 -59.36
C LEU A 80 -49.58 9.04 -59.70
N ASP A 81 -50.20 8.39 -58.71
CA ASP A 81 -51.45 7.66 -58.92
C ASP A 81 -52.57 8.60 -59.42
N ALA A 82 -52.64 9.82 -58.86
CA ALA A 82 -53.58 10.84 -59.30
C ALA A 82 -53.29 11.37 -60.72
N ALA A 83 -52.01 11.59 -61.06
CA ALA A 83 -51.59 12.00 -62.40
C ALA A 83 -51.96 10.95 -63.46
N VAL A 84 -51.75 9.67 -63.15
CA VAL A 84 -52.15 8.54 -64.02
C VAL A 84 -53.67 8.47 -64.17
N ALA A 85 -54.43 8.59 -63.07
CA ALA A 85 -55.90 8.57 -63.10
C ALA A 85 -56.51 9.73 -63.91
N THR A 86 -55.78 10.84 -64.04
CA THR A 86 -56.21 12.04 -64.78
C THR A 86 -55.53 12.20 -66.14
N SER A 87 -54.80 11.16 -66.61
CA SER A 87 -54.10 11.13 -67.90
C SER A 87 -53.11 12.30 -68.10
N GLN A 88 -52.45 12.74 -67.04
CA GLN A 88 -51.41 13.78 -67.08
C GLN A 88 -50.03 13.13 -67.30
N ASP A 89 -49.80 12.62 -68.51
CA ASP A 89 -48.65 11.76 -68.82
C ASP A 89 -47.30 12.45 -68.57
N ASP A 90 -47.14 13.72 -68.97
CA ASP A 90 -45.91 14.49 -68.77
C ASP A 90 -45.57 14.67 -67.28
N LEU A 91 -46.59 14.93 -66.45
CA LEU A 91 -46.44 15.02 -64.99
C LEU A 91 -46.11 13.65 -64.40
N GLY A 92 -46.75 12.58 -64.90
CA GLY A 92 -46.47 11.20 -64.50
C GLY A 92 -45.01 10.82 -64.70
N VAL A 93 -44.41 11.17 -65.85
CA VAL A 93 -42.98 10.89 -66.13
C VAL A 93 -42.07 11.60 -65.13
N MET A 94 -42.31 12.88 -64.83
CA MET A 94 -41.53 13.62 -63.84
C MET A 94 -41.65 13.03 -62.43
N LEU A 95 -42.87 12.64 -62.02
CA LEU A 95 -43.12 12.01 -60.71
C LEU A 95 -42.47 10.63 -60.60
N ILE A 96 -42.42 9.84 -61.69
CA ILE A 96 -41.69 8.55 -61.72
C ILE A 96 -40.19 8.77 -61.52
N GLN A 97 -39.60 9.76 -62.19
CA GLN A 97 -38.18 10.08 -62.02
C GLN A 97 -37.90 10.49 -60.57
N LYS A 98 -38.73 11.37 -60.00
CA LYS A 98 -38.61 11.81 -58.59
C LYS A 98 -38.78 10.64 -57.61
N LYS A 99 -39.76 9.76 -57.84
CA LYS A 99 -40.00 8.55 -57.04
C LYS A 99 -38.79 7.62 -57.06
N THR A 100 -38.18 7.44 -58.23
CA THR A 100 -36.98 6.60 -58.40
C THR A 100 -35.78 7.17 -57.64
N GLN A 101 -35.56 8.49 -57.72
CA GLN A 101 -34.52 9.16 -56.94
C GLN A 101 -34.75 9.00 -55.44
N LEU A 102 -35.95 9.36 -54.95
CA LEU A 102 -36.28 9.24 -53.53
C LEU A 102 -36.20 7.79 -53.01
N SER A 103 -36.53 6.81 -53.85
CA SER A 103 -36.38 5.39 -53.48
C SER A 103 -34.92 5.00 -53.28
N THR A 104 -34.02 5.51 -54.14
CA THR A 104 -32.57 5.33 -53.99
C THR A 104 -32.08 6.01 -52.71
N ASP A 105 -32.45 7.28 -52.49
CA ASP A 105 -32.05 8.04 -51.31
C ASP A 105 -32.52 7.38 -50.00
N VAL A 106 -33.76 6.85 -49.99
CA VAL A 106 -34.30 6.11 -48.84
C VAL A 106 -33.48 4.84 -48.60
N ALA A 107 -33.14 4.07 -49.63
CA ALA A 107 -32.36 2.85 -49.48
C ALA A 107 -30.95 3.14 -48.94
N GLU A 108 -30.31 4.22 -49.39
CA GLU A 108 -29.01 4.68 -48.88
C GLU A 108 -29.12 5.11 -47.41
N LEU A 109 -30.11 5.95 -47.07
CA LEU A 109 -30.36 6.40 -45.70
C LEU A 109 -30.72 5.24 -44.75
N GLU A 110 -31.39 4.19 -45.22
CA GLU A 110 -31.63 2.97 -44.44
C GLU A 110 -30.31 2.25 -44.11
N GLY A 111 -29.41 2.14 -45.09
CA GLY A 111 -28.07 1.59 -44.89
C GLY A 111 -27.26 2.42 -43.89
N GLU A 112 -27.25 3.74 -44.05
CA GLU A 112 -26.60 4.66 -43.12
C GLU A 112 -27.20 4.58 -41.71
N MET A 113 -28.52 4.50 -41.59
CA MET A 113 -29.21 4.40 -40.31
C MET A 113 -28.81 3.11 -39.58
N GLN A 114 -28.75 1.98 -40.28
CA GLN A 114 -28.27 0.73 -39.69
C GLN A 114 -26.84 0.86 -39.14
N ALA A 115 -25.94 1.52 -39.88
CA ALA A 115 -24.58 1.77 -39.40
C ALA A 115 -24.57 2.70 -38.19
N ALA A 116 -25.32 3.81 -38.24
CA ALA A 116 -25.41 4.79 -37.16
C ALA A 116 -25.98 4.20 -35.86
N VAL A 117 -26.96 3.31 -35.94
CA VAL A 117 -27.49 2.57 -34.78
C VAL A 117 -26.40 1.72 -34.14
N LYS A 118 -25.67 0.94 -34.94
CA LYS A 118 -24.58 0.07 -34.47
C LYS A 118 -23.45 0.87 -33.81
N ASP A 119 -23.10 2.01 -34.39
CA ASP A 119 -22.07 2.91 -33.86
C ASP A 119 -22.52 3.52 -32.52
N ALA A 120 -23.78 3.97 -32.43
CA ALA A 120 -24.34 4.53 -31.21
C ALA A 120 -24.41 3.49 -30.07
N GLU A 121 -24.79 2.25 -30.36
CA GLU A 121 -24.79 1.15 -29.39
C GLU A 121 -23.38 0.83 -28.91
N SER A 122 -22.42 0.74 -29.83
CA SER A 122 -21.01 0.46 -29.49
C SER A 122 -20.39 1.56 -28.64
N ALA A 123 -20.71 2.82 -28.93
CA ALA A 123 -20.25 3.97 -28.15
C ALA A 123 -20.87 3.97 -26.74
N LYS A 124 -22.17 3.69 -26.61
CA LYS A 124 -22.85 3.54 -25.31
C LYS A 124 -22.26 2.40 -24.48
N ALA A 125 -22.02 1.24 -25.08
CA ALA A 125 -21.41 0.10 -24.40
C ALA A 125 -20.01 0.46 -23.89
N SER A 126 -19.19 1.12 -24.72
CA SER A 126 -17.85 1.59 -24.34
C SER A 126 -17.92 2.58 -23.16
N LEU A 127 -18.89 3.50 -23.17
CA LEU A 127 -19.09 4.46 -22.08
C LEU A 127 -19.45 3.78 -20.75
N ILE A 128 -20.34 2.77 -20.79
CA ILE A 128 -20.72 1.98 -19.61
C ILE A 128 -19.52 1.19 -19.09
N GLN A 129 -18.73 0.58 -19.98
CA GLN A 129 -17.52 -0.15 -19.60
C GLN A 129 -16.52 0.75 -18.87
N VAL A 130 -16.20 1.93 -19.42
CA VAL A 130 -15.28 2.88 -18.78
C VAL A 130 -15.82 3.34 -17.42
N GLN A 131 -17.14 3.58 -17.31
CA GLN A 131 -17.75 3.90 -16.02
C GLN A 131 -17.58 2.77 -15.01
N GLY A 132 -17.73 1.52 -15.44
CA GLY A 132 -17.48 0.33 -14.62
C GLY A 132 -16.03 0.25 -14.13
N GLU A 133 -15.06 0.45 -15.03
CA GLU A 133 -13.63 0.46 -14.69
C GLU A 133 -13.27 1.58 -13.70
N ILE A 134 -13.86 2.78 -13.84
CA ILE A 134 -13.69 3.87 -12.85
C ILE A 134 -14.17 3.43 -11.46
N ARG A 135 -15.34 2.78 -11.39
CA ARG A 135 -15.89 2.31 -10.10
C ARG A 135 -15.01 1.23 -9.48
N LYS A 136 -14.52 0.28 -10.29
CA LYS A 136 -13.58 -0.76 -9.82
C LYS A 136 -12.30 -0.14 -9.28
N LEU A 137 -11.71 0.81 -10.00
CA LEU A 137 -10.47 1.47 -9.60
C LEU A 137 -10.64 2.28 -8.30
N LYS A 138 -11.80 2.93 -8.10
CA LYS A 138 -12.14 3.59 -6.83
C LYS A 138 -12.24 2.59 -5.68
N ALA A 139 -12.96 1.49 -5.86
CA ALA A 139 -13.08 0.46 -4.84
C ALA A 139 -11.72 -0.21 -4.54
N GLU A 140 -10.88 -0.39 -5.54
CA GLU A 140 -9.52 -0.91 -5.38
C GLU A 140 -8.65 0.07 -4.57
N LYS A 141 -8.69 1.37 -4.88
CA LYS A 141 -8.04 2.42 -4.07
C LYS A 141 -8.44 2.28 -2.60
N ASP A 142 -9.73 2.28 -2.31
CA ASP A 142 -10.24 2.25 -0.93
C ASP A 142 -9.76 1.00 -0.17
N ASN A 143 -9.84 -0.16 -0.83
CA ASN A 143 -9.36 -1.43 -0.26
C ASN A 143 -7.85 -1.44 -0.02
N MET A 144 -7.06 -0.91 -0.95
CA MET A 144 -5.60 -0.86 -0.82
C MET A 144 -5.15 0.12 0.26
N LEU A 145 -5.80 1.28 0.37
CA LEU A 145 -5.50 2.25 1.43
C LEU A 145 -5.86 1.69 2.82
N ALA A 146 -6.98 1.00 2.95
CA ALA A 146 -7.35 0.32 4.21
C ALA A 146 -6.33 -0.76 4.61
N LYS A 147 -5.85 -1.56 3.63
CA LYS A 147 -4.79 -2.56 3.85
C LYS A 147 -3.47 -1.90 4.25
N MET A 148 -3.09 -0.80 3.59
CA MET A 148 -1.88 -0.05 3.91
C MET A 148 -1.95 0.52 5.34
N ALA A 149 -3.06 1.15 5.72
CA ALA A 149 -3.26 1.67 7.07
C ALA A 149 -3.15 0.55 8.13
N SER A 150 -3.73 -0.62 7.86
CA SER A 150 -3.63 -1.79 8.73
C SER A 150 -2.20 -2.33 8.85
N ALA A 151 -1.46 -2.37 7.74
CA ALA A 151 -0.05 -2.77 7.73
C ALA A 151 0.82 -1.78 8.51
N ASN A 152 0.61 -0.47 8.31
CA ASN A 152 1.32 0.58 9.04
C ASN A 152 1.05 0.52 10.55
N ALA A 153 -0.19 0.21 10.96
CA ALA A 153 -0.51 0.01 12.38
C ALA A 153 0.24 -1.20 12.97
N ARG A 154 0.34 -2.31 12.22
CA ARG A 154 1.10 -3.49 12.66
C ARG A 154 2.60 -3.21 12.79
N LEU A 155 3.18 -2.48 11.83
CA LEU A 155 4.59 -2.07 11.88
C LEU A 155 4.86 -1.20 13.12
N ARG A 156 4.00 -0.20 13.39
CA ARG A 156 4.12 0.63 14.60
C ARG A 156 4.05 -0.18 15.89
N ILE A 157 3.16 -1.18 15.96
CA ILE A 157 3.09 -2.09 17.12
C ILE A 157 4.39 -2.89 17.25
N GLN A 158 4.93 -3.41 16.15
CA GLN A 158 6.22 -4.14 16.17
C GLN A 158 7.37 -3.24 16.63
N GLU A 159 7.49 -2.03 16.09
CA GLU A 159 8.51 -1.04 16.50
C GLU A 159 8.39 -0.69 17.99
N GLN A 160 7.16 -0.52 18.50
CA GLN A 160 6.93 -0.28 19.93
C GLN A 160 7.28 -1.50 20.79
N LEU A 161 6.98 -2.72 20.34
CA LEU A 161 7.33 -3.94 21.07
C LEU A 161 8.85 -4.19 21.07
N GLU A 162 9.54 -3.91 19.97
CA GLU A 162 11.02 -3.95 19.91
C GLU A 162 11.63 -2.90 20.86
N GLY A 163 11.05 -1.69 20.89
CA GLY A 163 11.44 -0.63 21.83
C GLY A 163 11.12 -0.92 23.30
N LEU A 164 10.18 -1.83 23.59
CA LEU A 164 9.81 -2.30 24.92
C LEU A 164 10.45 -3.66 25.27
N SER A 165 11.35 -4.18 24.43
CA SER A 165 11.92 -5.51 24.65
C SER A 165 12.75 -5.56 25.94
N VAL A 166 12.42 -6.55 26.77
CA VAL A 166 13.05 -6.85 28.06
C VAL A 166 14.56 -7.06 27.94
N ASP A 167 15.08 -7.44 26.77
CA ASP A 167 16.52 -7.63 26.55
C ASP A 167 17.34 -6.33 26.67
N ALA A 168 16.79 -5.18 26.28
CA ALA A 168 17.46 -3.90 26.43
C ALA A 168 17.48 -3.45 27.91
N GLU A 169 16.36 -3.66 28.62
CA GLU A 169 16.24 -3.35 30.04
C GLU A 169 17.04 -4.33 30.92
N VAL A 170 17.11 -5.62 30.57
CA VAL A 170 17.93 -6.63 31.28
C VAL A 170 19.42 -6.39 31.08
N LYS A 171 19.87 -6.05 29.85
CA LYS A 171 21.27 -5.64 29.63
C LYS A 171 21.67 -4.41 30.43
N ALA A 172 20.76 -3.44 30.58
CA ALA A 172 21.03 -2.27 31.42
C ALA A 172 21.16 -2.67 32.91
N LEU A 173 20.35 -3.60 33.39
CA LEU A 173 20.44 -4.11 34.76
C LEU A 173 21.68 -4.97 35.03
N ASP A 174 22.20 -5.69 34.04
CA ASP A 174 23.45 -6.46 34.18
C ASP A 174 24.66 -5.53 34.40
N ASN A 175 24.74 -4.40 33.68
CA ASN A 175 25.79 -3.40 33.90
C ASN A 175 25.70 -2.78 35.31
N VAL A 176 24.49 -2.55 35.82
CA VAL A 176 24.28 -2.08 37.20
C VAL A 176 24.71 -3.14 38.21
N ARG A 177 24.42 -4.42 37.95
CA ARG A 177 24.83 -5.54 38.81
C ARG A 177 26.36 -5.66 38.88
N GLU A 178 27.05 -5.54 37.76
CA GLU A 178 28.51 -5.56 37.69
C GLU A 178 29.12 -4.35 38.44
N HIS A 179 28.54 -3.16 38.29
CA HIS A 179 28.99 -1.97 39.02
C HIS A 179 28.81 -2.09 40.53
N ILE A 180 27.67 -2.61 41.01
CA ILE A 180 27.44 -2.88 42.42
C ILE A 180 28.45 -3.92 42.94
N HIS A 181 28.72 -4.97 42.17
CA HIS A 181 29.70 -5.98 42.55
C HIS A 181 31.10 -5.37 42.72
N ASN A 182 31.51 -4.47 41.82
CA ASN A 182 32.79 -3.77 41.91
C ASN A 182 32.86 -2.85 43.15
N ILE A 183 31.81 -2.09 43.45
CA ILE A 183 31.77 -1.25 44.67
C ILE A 183 31.85 -2.10 45.95
N VAL A 184 31.14 -3.24 46.00
CA VAL A 184 31.21 -4.16 47.15
C VAL A 184 32.61 -4.76 47.28
N ALA A 185 33.24 -5.14 46.17
CA ALA A 185 34.61 -5.63 46.16
C ALA A 185 35.60 -4.56 46.65
N GLU A 186 35.46 -3.30 46.22
CA GLU A 186 36.27 -2.17 46.70
C GLU A 186 36.06 -1.89 48.20
N SER A 187 34.81 -2.00 48.68
CA SER A 187 34.50 -1.83 50.11
C SER A 187 35.11 -2.96 50.97
N ASN A 188 35.07 -4.20 50.49
CA ASN A 188 35.69 -5.33 51.18
C ASN A 188 37.22 -5.27 51.14
N LEU A 189 37.82 -4.84 50.01
CA LEU A 189 39.25 -4.58 49.91
C LEU A 189 39.69 -3.49 50.90
N GLY A 190 38.89 -2.43 51.05
CA GLY A 190 39.15 -1.37 52.04
C GLY A 190 39.17 -1.87 53.49
N LYS A 191 38.31 -2.84 53.83
CA LYS A 191 38.30 -3.49 55.15
C LYS A 191 39.51 -4.41 55.34
N GLU A 192 39.84 -5.24 54.35
CA GLU A 192 41.00 -6.13 54.41
C GLU A 192 42.33 -5.35 54.49
N ILE A 193 42.45 -4.20 53.82
CA ILE A 193 43.62 -3.32 53.91
C ILE A 193 43.72 -2.66 55.30
N GLN A 194 42.60 -2.23 55.89
CA GLN A 194 42.59 -1.70 57.26
C GLN A 194 43.02 -2.77 58.28
N GLU A 195 42.49 -3.98 58.18
CA GLU A 195 42.88 -5.12 59.02
C GLU A 195 44.38 -5.46 58.86
N SER A 196 44.86 -5.53 57.61
CA SER A 196 46.28 -5.77 57.31
C SER A 196 47.20 -4.71 57.91
N SER A 197 46.78 -3.43 57.92
CA SER A 197 47.57 -2.32 58.48
C SER A 197 47.57 -2.31 60.01
N LEU A 198 46.47 -2.73 60.64
CA LEU A 198 46.36 -2.91 62.09
C LEU A 198 47.23 -4.08 62.56
N ASP A 199 47.21 -5.19 61.83
CA ASP A 199 48.03 -6.37 62.12
C ASP A 199 49.52 -6.08 61.94
N GLN A 200 49.92 -5.32 60.90
CA GLN A 200 51.30 -4.86 60.75
C GLN A 200 51.73 -3.97 61.93
N ARG A 201 50.87 -3.05 62.38
CA ARG A 201 51.15 -2.22 63.57
C ARG A 201 51.22 -3.06 64.86
N LEU A 202 50.38 -4.08 65.00
CA LEU A 202 50.38 -4.98 66.15
C LEU A 202 51.62 -5.88 66.18
N ALA A 203 52.07 -6.35 65.02
CA ALA A 203 53.30 -7.11 64.87
C ALA A 203 54.53 -6.26 65.23
N GLN A 204 54.56 -4.99 64.81
CA GLN A 204 55.63 -4.05 65.15
C GLN A 204 55.67 -3.74 66.65
N LEU A 205 54.50 -3.62 67.30
CA LEU A 205 54.38 -3.46 68.76
C LEU A 205 54.88 -4.69 69.52
N ARG A 206 54.55 -5.90 69.04
CA ARG A 206 55.05 -7.16 69.61
C ARG A 206 56.57 -7.31 69.47
N GLN A 207 57.13 -6.83 68.37
CA GLN A 207 58.57 -6.84 68.13
C GLN A 207 59.33 -5.88 69.06
N GLN A 208 58.68 -4.81 69.53
CA GLN A 208 59.25 -3.89 70.53
C GLN A 208 59.01 -4.31 72.00
N GLY A 209 58.16 -5.30 72.28
CA GLY A 209 57.77 -5.69 73.65
C GLY A 209 58.24 -7.09 74.10
N GLY A 210 59.06 -7.80 73.32
CA GLY A 210 59.18 -9.26 73.41
C GLY A 210 60.38 -9.88 74.14
N GLU A 211 61.29 -9.11 74.76
CA GLU A 211 62.50 -9.70 75.40
C GLU A 211 62.45 -9.79 76.94
N ALA A 212 61.51 -9.12 77.61
CA ALA A 212 61.48 -9.09 79.08
C ALA A 212 60.69 -10.25 79.73
N ASN A 213 59.70 -10.84 79.05
CA ASN A 213 58.78 -11.81 79.68
C ASN A 213 59.16 -13.29 79.50
N ALA A 214 60.04 -13.63 78.54
CA ALA A 214 60.39 -15.03 78.27
C ALA A 214 61.38 -15.65 79.30
N ARG A 215 62.18 -14.82 79.99
CA ARG A 215 63.12 -15.32 81.01
C ARG A 215 62.45 -15.66 82.33
N GLN A 216 61.39 -14.93 82.69
CA GLN A 216 60.70 -15.11 83.97
C GLN A 216 59.82 -16.38 84.01
N GLU A 217 59.28 -16.78 82.86
CA GLU A 217 58.45 -18.00 82.75
C GLU A 217 59.29 -19.29 82.73
N LEU A 218 60.52 -19.23 82.19
CA LEU A 218 61.43 -20.38 82.13
C LEU A 218 62.02 -20.75 83.50
N GLU A 219 62.26 -19.76 84.37
CA GLU A 219 62.62 -19.97 85.79
C GLU A 219 61.50 -20.66 86.57
N ARG A 220 60.24 -20.24 86.38
CA ARG A 220 59.08 -20.86 87.04
C ARG A 220 58.89 -22.32 86.65
N LEU A 221 59.09 -22.66 85.37
CA LEU A 221 58.99 -24.03 84.89
C LEU A 221 60.14 -24.92 85.39
N LYS A 222 61.35 -24.39 85.56
CA LYS A 222 62.47 -25.12 86.17
C LYS A 222 62.24 -25.44 87.65
N ALA A 223 61.69 -24.49 88.41
CA ALA A 223 61.35 -24.70 89.83
C ALA A 223 60.25 -25.76 90.02
N ALA A 224 59.26 -25.81 89.12
CA ALA A 224 58.20 -26.82 89.16
C ALA A 224 58.70 -28.25 88.83
N ALA A 225 59.75 -28.37 88.01
CA ALA A 225 60.31 -29.66 87.60
C ALA A 225 61.19 -30.32 88.68
N THR A 226 61.88 -29.54 89.52
CA THR A 226 62.71 -30.06 90.61
C THR A 226 61.86 -30.55 91.79
N ALA A 227 60.74 -29.90 92.10
CA ALA A 227 59.82 -30.33 93.15
C ALA A 227 59.18 -31.70 92.87
N LYS A 228 58.87 -32.02 91.60
CA LYS A 228 58.29 -33.31 91.21
C LYS A 228 59.27 -34.50 91.28
N LYS A 229 60.59 -34.28 91.30
CA LYS A 229 61.60 -35.35 91.37
C LYS A 229 61.96 -35.78 92.80
N ALA A 230 61.55 -35.03 93.83
CA ALA A 230 61.84 -35.36 95.23
C ALA A 230 60.79 -36.28 95.89
N GLN A 231 59.56 -36.36 95.36
CA GLN A 231 58.47 -37.14 95.95
C GLN A 231 58.43 -38.63 95.51
N THR A 232 59.23 -39.05 94.53
CA THR A 232 59.21 -40.44 93.99
C THR A 232 60.29 -41.36 94.57
N LYS A 233 61.05 -40.92 95.58
CA LYS A 233 62.13 -41.72 96.21
C LYS A 233 61.81 -42.19 97.63
N THR A 234 60.55 -42.06 98.05
CA THR A 234 60.08 -42.48 99.37
C THR A 234 58.76 -43.24 99.22
N MET A 235 58.81 -44.37 98.51
CA MET A 235 57.94 -45.54 98.63
C MET A 235 58.65 -46.73 97.99
#